data_AF-A0A968JSQ9-F1
#
_entry.id   AF-A0A968JSQ9-F1
#
_cell.length_a   1.000
_cell.length_b   1.000
_cell.length_c   1.000
_cell.angle_alpha   90.00
_cell.angle_beta   90.00
_cell.angle_gamma   90.00
#
_symmetry.space_group_name_H-M   'P 1'
#
loop_
_entity.id
_entity.type
_entity.pdbx_description
1 polymer ?
#
loop_
_entity_poly.entity_id
_entity_poly.type
_entity_poly.pdbx_seq_one_letter_code
_entity_poly.pdbx_strand_id
1 'polypeptide(L)'
;MNSYKYKILIFKIIVFGYLSNLHINAQTSCSFSDYRFNSISTQDGLSQSSVLSLTQDKKGFIWMGTKNGLNRYDGYGFTTFTYDIFGFGKFKGN
;
A
#
# COMPACT_ATOMS: atom_id res chain seq x y z
N MET A 1 -14.68 24.79 63.69
CA MET A 1 -14.23 23.55 63.01
C MET A 1 -12.71 23.57 62.96
N ASN A 2 -12.03 22.53 63.45
CA ASN A 2 -10.62 22.63 63.85
C ASN A 2 -9.64 22.72 62.69
N SER A 3 -8.49 23.36 62.98
CA SER A 3 -7.53 23.80 61.98
C SER A 3 -6.95 22.66 61.12
N TYR A 4 -6.83 21.47 61.70
CA TYR A 4 -6.37 20.27 61.01
C TYR A 4 -7.39 19.71 59.99
N LYS A 5 -8.70 19.93 60.20
CA LYS A 5 -9.74 19.38 59.32
C LYS A 5 -9.73 20.06 57.94
N TYR A 6 -9.51 21.38 57.89
CA TYR A 6 -9.43 22.10 56.62
C TYR A 6 -8.15 21.74 55.85
N LYS A 7 -7.01 21.52 56.54
CA LYS A 7 -5.75 21.11 55.90
C LYS A 7 -5.87 19.72 55.24
N ILE A 8 -6.49 18.77 55.96
CA ILE A 8 -6.76 17.42 55.43
C ILE A 8 -7.73 17.47 54.24
N LEU A 9 -8.76 18.32 54.32
CA LEU A 9 -9.73 18.50 53.24
C LEU A 9 -9.08 19.09 51.97
N ILE A 10 -8.26 20.14 52.13
CA ILE A 10 -7.53 20.77 51.02
C ILE A 10 -6.55 19.77 50.37
N PHE A 11 -5.81 19.01 51.18
CA PHE A 11 -4.90 17.98 50.67
C PHE A 11 -5.63 16.91 49.84
N LYS A 12 -6.80 16.44 50.31
CA LYS A 12 -7.63 15.48 49.58
C LYS A 12 -8.15 16.03 48.24
N ILE A 13 -8.55 17.30 48.20
CA ILE A 13 -9.02 17.95 46.96
C ILE A 13 -7.88 18.08 45.96
N ILE A 14 -6.69 18.48 46.42
CA ILE A 14 -5.50 18.56 45.57
C ILE A 14 -5.15 17.17 45.02
N VAL A 15 -5.06 16.16 45.88
CA VAL A 15 -4.75 14.78 45.46
C VAL A 15 -5.79 14.24 44.47
N PHE A 16 -7.08 14.45 44.72
CA PHE A 16 -8.15 14.00 43.83
C PHE A 16 -8.12 14.71 42.46
N GLY A 17 -7.83 16.03 42.45
CA GLY A 17 -7.65 16.79 41.21
C GLY A 17 -6.40 16.40 40.42
N TYR A 18 -5.31 16.03 41.10
CA TYR A 18 -4.13 15.47 40.42
C TYR A 18 -4.40 14.07 39.84
N LEU A 19 -5.17 13.24 40.54
CA LEU A 19 -5.48 11.87 40.10
C LEU A 19 -6.51 11.80 38.95
N SER A 20 -7.41 12.78 38.82
CA SER A 20 -8.43 12.78 37.75
C SER A 20 -7.87 13.06 36.35
N ASN A 21 -6.65 13.60 36.25
CA ASN A 21 -5.98 13.91 34.98
C ASN A 21 -5.32 12.67 34.31
N LEU A 22 -5.42 11.48 34.91
CA LEU A 22 -4.91 10.22 34.37
C LEU A 22 -6.02 9.40 33.68
N HIS A 23 -6.84 10.02 32.83
CA HIS A 23 -7.68 9.27 31.90
C HIS A 23 -6.94 9.03 30.59
N ILE A 24 -6.37 7.83 30.47
CA ILE A 24 -5.78 7.34 29.22
C ILE A 24 -6.93 7.09 28.24
N ASN A 25 -7.05 7.95 27.22
CA ASN A 25 -7.90 7.67 26.07
C ASN A 25 -7.18 6.62 25.20
N ALA A 26 -7.47 5.35 25.42
CA ALA A 26 -7.03 4.29 24.52
C ALA A 26 -7.92 4.29 23.26
N GLN A 27 -7.61 5.16 22.29
CA GLN A 27 -8.13 5.01 20.93
C GLN A 27 -7.15 4.17 20.14
N THR A 28 -7.40 2.85 20.09
CA THR A 28 -6.76 1.96 19.13
C THR A 28 -7.41 2.18 17.77
N SER A 29 -6.87 3.12 17.00
CA SER A 29 -7.18 3.24 15.58
C SER A 29 -6.64 2.00 14.88
N CYS A 30 -7.50 1.04 14.55
CA CYS A 30 -7.16 -0.01 13.61
C CYS A 30 -7.04 0.65 12.23
N SER A 31 -5.84 1.12 11.88
CA SER A 31 -5.60 1.60 10.52
C SER A 31 -5.71 0.41 9.58
N PHE A 32 -6.73 0.43 8.74
CA PHE A 32 -6.89 -0.49 7.64
C PHE A 32 -5.79 -0.21 6.61
N SER A 33 -4.69 -0.94 6.77
CA SER A 33 -3.57 -1.16 5.87
C SER A 33 -3.08 -0.03 4.94
N ASP A 34 -1.81 0.35 5.13
CA ASP A 34 -0.98 1.12 4.19
C ASP A 34 -0.58 0.31 2.93
N TYR A 35 -1.51 -0.40 2.27
CA TYR A 35 -1.22 -0.99 0.96
C TYR A 35 -1.25 0.10 -0.10
N ARG A 36 -0.05 0.53 -0.52
CA ARG A 36 0.13 1.43 -1.67
C ARG A 36 0.17 0.60 -2.95
N PHE A 37 -0.80 0.83 -3.83
CA PHE A 37 -0.84 0.20 -5.15
C PHE A 37 -0.31 1.20 -6.19
N ASN A 38 0.62 0.73 -7.02
CA ASN A 38 1.01 1.44 -8.24
C ASN A 38 0.23 0.83 -9.41
N SER A 39 -0.48 1.66 -10.15
CA SER A 39 -1.21 1.25 -11.35
C SER A 39 -0.29 1.30 -12.56
N ILE A 40 -0.28 0.23 -13.34
CA ILE A 40 0.37 0.18 -14.65
C ILE A 40 -0.73 0.07 -15.70
N SER A 41 -0.64 0.93 -16.71
CA SER A 41 -1.63 1.10 -17.77
C SER A 41 -1.03 0.89 -19.15
N THR A 42 -1.87 0.98 -20.18
CA THR A 42 -1.42 0.94 -21.59
C THR A 42 -0.48 2.09 -21.95
N GLN A 43 -0.60 3.22 -21.25
CA GLN A 43 0.24 4.40 -21.41
C GLN A 43 1.68 4.13 -20.93
N ASP A 44 1.84 3.18 -20.00
CA ASP A 44 3.15 2.79 -19.45
C ASP A 44 3.84 1.70 -20.29
N GLY A 45 3.18 1.19 -21.34
CA GLY A 45 3.73 0.21 -22.27
C GLY A 45 3.04 -1.16 -22.28
N LEU A 46 2.00 -1.37 -21.46
CA LEU A 46 1.22 -2.60 -21.48
C LEU A 46 0.41 -2.71 -22.79
N SER A 47 0.49 -3.86 -23.48
CA SER A 47 -0.17 -4.03 -24.78
C SER A 47 -1.70 -3.95 -24.74
N GLN A 48 -2.32 -4.32 -23.62
CA GLN A 48 -3.77 -4.25 -23.44
C GLN A 48 -4.10 -4.26 -21.94
N SER A 49 -5.17 -3.54 -21.54
CA SER A 49 -5.55 -3.31 -20.14
C SER A 49 -6.02 -4.55 -19.37
N SER A 50 -6.29 -5.68 -20.04
CA SER A 50 -6.73 -6.93 -19.42
C SER A 50 -5.61 -7.95 -19.42
N VAL A 51 -4.95 -8.08 -18.27
CA VAL A 51 -3.98 -9.15 -18.01
C VAL A 51 -4.75 -10.42 -17.65
N LEU A 52 -4.54 -11.49 -18.42
CA LEU A 52 -5.17 -12.79 -18.22
C LEU A 52 -4.30 -13.74 -17.39
N SER A 53 -2.98 -13.57 -17.45
CA SER A 53 -2.02 -14.40 -16.73
C SER A 53 -0.78 -13.59 -16.33
N LEU A 54 -0.21 -13.94 -15.17
CA LEU A 54 0.98 -13.30 -14.62
C LEU A 54 1.91 -14.36 -14.03
N THR A 55 3.21 -14.28 -14.35
CA THR A 55 4.25 -15.13 -13.77
C THR A 55 5.57 -14.40 -13.67
N GLN A 56 6.46 -14.81 -12.76
CA GLN A 56 7.81 -14.27 -12.63
C GLN A 56 8.83 -15.35 -13.03
N ASP A 57 9.85 -14.97 -13.79
CA ASP A 57 10.94 -15.88 -14.12
C ASP A 57 12.06 -15.88 -13.07
N LYS A 58 13.02 -16.80 -13.22
CA LYS A 58 14.15 -16.95 -12.29
C LYS A 58 15.12 -15.75 -12.28
N LYS A 59 15.05 -14.89 -13.29
CA LYS A 59 15.86 -13.67 -13.38
C LYS A 59 15.16 -12.45 -12.77
N GLY A 60 13.90 -12.61 -12.37
CA GLY A 60 13.11 -11.57 -11.72
C GLY A 60 12.17 -10.82 -12.67
N PHE A 61 12.14 -11.13 -13.97
CA PHE A 61 11.23 -10.45 -14.91
C PHE A 61 9.79 -10.91 -14.71
N ILE A 62 8.85 -9.96 -14.81
CA ILE A 62 7.42 -10.24 -14.73
C ILE A 62 6.87 -10.41 -16.14
N TRP A 63 6.23 -11.54 -16.40
CA TRP A 63 5.58 -11.87 -17.66
C TRP A 63 4.06 -11.77 -17.51
N MET A 64 3.43 -11.04 -18.44
CA MET A 64 2.00 -10.75 -18.47
C MET A 64 1.40 -11.17 -19.81
N GLY A 65 0.52 -12.17 -19.78
CA GLY A 65 -0.26 -12.57 -20.94
C GLY A 65 -1.51 -11.70 -21.06
N THR A 66 -1.65 -11.00 -22.18
CA THR A 66 -2.86 -10.24 -22.52
C THR A 66 -3.53 -10.87 -23.74
N LYS A 67 -4.76 -10.44 -24.07
CA LYS A 67 -5.44 -10.89 -25.28
C LYS A 67 -4.68 -10.58 -26.58
N ASN A 68 -3.87 -9.52 -26.57
CA ASN A 68 -3.23 -8.96 -27.77
C ASN A 68 -1.70 -9.07 -27.74
N GLY A 69 -1.13 -9.92 -26.90
CA GLY A 69 0.32 -10.12 -26.83
C GLY A 69 0.82 -10.50 -25.45
N LEU A 70 2.11 -10.83 -25.41
CA LEU A 70 2.86 -11.16 -24.21
C LEU A 70 3.74 -9.97 -23.83
N ASN A 71 3.69 -9.51 -22.59
CA ASN A 71 4.49 -8.39 -22.10
C ASN A 71 5.49 -8.90 -21.08
N ARG A 72 6.74 -8.42 -21.15
CA ARG A 72 7.77 -8.64 -20.13
C ARG A 72 8.12 -7.31 -19.48
N TYR A 73 8.07 -7.25 -18.16
CA TYR A 73 8.41 -6.09 -17.35
C TYR A 73 9.69 -6.33 -16.56
N ASP A 74 10.61 -5.37 -16.60
CA ASP A 74 11.93 -5.42 -15.96
C ASP A 74 12.04 -4.57 -14.68
N GLY A 75 10.96 -3.90 -14.28
CA GLY A 75 10.95 -2.96 -13.16
C GLY A 75 11.01 -1.49 -13.59
N TYR A 76 11.36 -1.21 -14.85
CA TYR A 76 11.47 0.13 -15.41
C TYR A 76 10.58 0.31 -16.66
N GLY A 77 10.42 -0.73 -17.47
CA GLY A 77 9.67 -0.67 -18.72
C GLY A 77 9.20 -2.02 -19.24
N PHE A 78 8.49 -1.99 -20.36
CA PHE A 78 7.84 -3.14 -20.98
C PHE A 78 8.47 -3.51 -22.31
N THR A 79 8.75 -4.80 -22.50
CA THR A 79 8.98 -5.41 -23.81
C THR A 79 7.74 -6.17 -24.24
N THR A 80 7.15 -5.80 -25.37
CA THR A 80 5.91 -6.40 -25.87
C THR A 80 6.19 -7.32 -27.05
N PHE A 81 5.70 -8.55 -26.95
CA PHE A 81 5.77 -9.56 -28.00
C PHE A 81 4.37 -9.78 -28.58
N THR A 82 4.17 -9.31 -29.81
CA THR A 82 2.94 -9.54 -30.59
C THR A 82 3.24 -10.47 -31.75
N TYR A 83 2.22 -11.22 -32.18
CA TYR A 83 2.30 -12.04 -33.37
C TYR A 83 1.85 -11.22 -34.59
N ASP A 84 2.75 -11.00 -35.54
CA ASP A 84 2.42 -10.37 -36.82
C ASP A 84 2.00 -11.44 -37.82
N ILE A 85 0.68 -11.55 -38.04
CA ILE A 85 0.06 -12.47 -39.00
C ILE A 85 0.38 -12.11 -40.47
N PHE A 86 0.90 -10.91 -40.76
CA PHE A 86 1.16 -10.45 -42.14
C PHE A 86 2.63 -10.54 -42.57
N GLY A 87 3.52 -11.01 -41.70
CA GLY A 87 4.76 -11.66 -42.11
C GLY A 87 5.71 -10.85 -43.00
N PHE A 88 6.29 -9.77 -42.47
CA PHE A 88 7.68 -9.41 -42.78
C PHE A 88 8.60 -9.64 -41.57
N GLY A 89 8.41 -10.77 -40.88
CA GLY A 89 9.46 -11.49 -40.14
C GLY A 89 10.32 -10.70 -39.13
N LYS A 90 9.78 -9.70 -38.44
CA LYS A 90 10.50 -9.03 -37.35
C LYS A 90 9.72 -9.12 -36.05
N PHE A 91 10.24 -9.87 -35.09
CA PHE A 91 9.90 -9.67 -33.68
C PHE A 91 10.33 -8.25 -33.32
N LYS A 92 9.37 -7.35 -33.14
CA LYS A 92 9.64 -5.96 -32.78
C LYS A 92 9.93 -5.90 -31.28
N GLY A 93 11.15 -6.24 -30.90
CA GLY A 93 11.74 -5.81 -29.63
C GLY A 93 12.23 -4.38 -29.81
N ASN A 94 11.64 -3.43 -29.09
CA ASN A 94 12.25 -2.12 -28.89
C ASN A 94 13.42 -2.25 -27.92
#